data_AF-A0A421B7T7-F1
#
_entry.id   AF-A0A421B7T7-F1
#
_cell.length_a   1.000
_cell.length_b   1.000
_cell.length_c   1.000
_cell.angle_alpha   90.00
_cell.angle_beta   90.00
_cell.angle_gamma   90.00
#
_symmetry.space_group_name_H-M   'P 1'
#
loop_
_entity.id
_entity.type
_entity.pdbx_description
1 polymer ?
#
loop_
_entity_poly.entity_id
_entity_poly.type
_entity_poly.pdbx_seq_one_letter_code
_entity_poly.pdbx_strand_id
1 'polypeptide(L)'
;MFLADGGGGSLPVEPAYAGTQTLRVEPSAIPGALAAFREAHARVSEKVTVLDALRVPEWANDPVSGTTATEFTQRTNGGGDDSASKCLRGYQEQLQRAITALEQAERGYLATEGTNSAMWGKTHQA
;
A
#
# COMPACT_ATOMS: atom_id res chain seq x y z
N MET A 1 -42.55 -3.79 -26.17
CA MET A 1 -41.27 -3.06 -26.28
C MET A 1 -40.91 -2.58 -24.89
N PHE A 2 -39.86 -3.15 -24.30
CA PHE A 2 -39.27 -2.68 -23.05
C PHE A 2 -38.00 -1.91 -23.43
N LEU A 3 -38.01 -0.59 -23.26
CA LEU A 3 -36.79 0.22 -23.30
C LEU A 3 -36.15 0.11 -21.91
N ALA A 4 -35.06 -0.65 -21.84
CA ALA A 4 -34.12 -0.56 -20.74
C ALA A 4 -33.13 0.56 -21.07
N ASP A 5 -33.39 1.75 -20.53
CA ASP A 5 -32.40 2.82 -20.42
C ASP A 5 -31.86 2.76 -18.98
N GLY A 6 -30.62 2.34 -18.82
CA GLY A 6 -30.06 2.15 -17.50
C GLY A 6 -28.62 1.68 -17.52
N GLY A 7 -27.71 2.63 -17.34
CA GLY A 7 -26.35 2.35 -16.87
C GLY A 7 -25.27 2.76 -17.86
N GLY A 8 -25.03 4.07 -17.97
CA GLY A 8 -23.77 4.58 -18.52
C GLY A 8 -22.62 3.99 -17.72
N GLY A 9 -21.88 3.07 -18.34
CA GLY A 9 -20.62 2.56 -17.83
C GLY A 9 -19.59 3.68 -17.85
N SER A 10 -19.57 4.48 -16.79
CA SER A 10 -18.36 5.21 -16.43
C SER A 10 -17.30 4.15 -16.16
N LEU A 11 -16.34 4.03 -17.08
CA LEU A 11 -15.08 3.34 -16.82
C LEU A 11 -14.57 3.83 -15.46
N PRO A 12 -14.07 2.95 -14.58
CA PRO A 12 -13.47 3.43 -13.34
C PRO A 12 -12.39 4.42 -13.74
N VAL A 13 -12.59 5.70 -13.41
CA VAL A 13 -11.52 6.69 -13.45
C VAL A 13 -10.50 6.15 -12.48
N GLU A 14 -9.44 5.55 -13.01
CA GLU A 14 -8.33 5.12 -12.21
C GLU A 14 -7.93 6.31 -11.35
N PRO A 15 -7.89 6.14 -10.01
CA PRO A 15 -7.53 7.24 -9.16
C PRO A 15 -6.17 7.79 -9.59
N ALA A 16 -5.92 9.10 -9.50
CA ALA A 16 -4.66 9.70 -9.94
C ALA A 16 -3.39 9.13 -9.26
N TYR A 17 -3.55 8.27 -8.25
CA TYR A 17 -2.51 7.49 -7.60
C TYR A 17 -2.25 6.11 -8.22
N ALA A 18 -3.01 5.69 -9.24
CA ALA A 18 -2.80 4.45 -9.97
C ALA A 18 -1.66 4.63 -10.98
N GLY A 19 -0.42 4.38 -10.53
CA GLY A 19 0.77 4.44 -11.37
C GLY A 19 2.05 4.55 -10.55
N THR A 20 3.19 4.17 -11.15
CA THR A 20 4.50 4.30 -10.50
C THR A 20 4.84 5.77 -10.29
N GLN A 21 4.76 6.25 -9.06
CA GLN A 21 5.15 7.61 -8.69
C GLN A 21 6.63 7.63 -8.28
N THR A 22 7.39 8.58 -8.81
CA THR A 22 8.80 8.79 -8.42
C THR A 22 8.86 9.90 -7.38
N LEU A 23 9.33 9.58 -6.17
CA LEU A 23 9.55 10.54 -5.11
C LEU A 23 11.03 10.95 -5.07
N ARG A 24 11.30 12.26 -5.09
CA ARG A 24 12.63 12.81 -4.79
C ARG A 24 12.69 13.17 -3.32
N VAL A 25 13.69 12.64 -2.61
CA VAL A 25 13.90 12.88 -1.18
C VAL A 25 15.34 13.34 -0.96
N GLU A 26 15.50 14.47 -0.30
CA GLU A 26 16.82 14.95 0.13
C GLU A 26 17.38 14.05 1.24
N PRO A 27 18.70 13.82 1.33
CA PRO A 27 19.29 12.89 2.31
C PRO A 27 18.88 13.18 3.76
N SER A 28 18.85 14.46 4.14
CA SER A 28 18.45 14.91 5.48
C SER A 28 16.98 14.64 5.82
N ALA A 29 16.13 14.46 4.81
CA ALA A 29 14.70 14.18 4.98
C ALA A 29 14.41 12.67 5.05
N ILE A 30 15.37 11.79 4.70
CA ILE A 30 15.17 10.33 4.67
C ILE A 30 14.69 9.78 6.03
N PRO A 31 15.25 10.16 7.19
CA PRO A 31 14.77 9.64 8.48
C PRO A 31 13.31 10.00 8.76
N GLY A 32 12.92 11.24 8.43
CA GLY A 32 11.54 11.71 8.58
C GLY A 32 10.57 11.00 7.63
N ALA A 33 10.99 10.80 6.37
CA ALA A 33 10.22 10.02 5.40
C ALA A 33 10.04 8.57 5.86
N LEU A 34 11.10 7.92 6.34
CA LEU A 34 11.03 6.56 6.88
C LEU A 34 10.05 6.44 8.05
N ALA A 35 10.05 7.39 8.97
CA ALA A 35 9.10 7.41 10.08
C ALA A 35 7.66 7.49 9.57
N ALA A 36 7.37 8.40 8.64
CA ALA A 36 6.04 8.57 8.06
C ALA A 36 5.57 7.33 7.28
N PHE A 37 6.43 6.74 6.45
CA PHE A 37 6.08 5.52 5.70
C PHE A 37 5.87 4.31 6.62
N ARG A 38 6.67 4.16 7.68
CA ARG A 38 6.48 3.10 8.68
C ARG A 38 5.18 3.26 9.46
N GLU A 39 4.84 4.49 9.86
CA GLU A 39 3.56 4.79 10.52
C GLU A 39 2.36 4.47 9.60
N ALA A 40 2.43 4.92 8.34
CA ALA A 40 1.41 4.62 7.35
C ALA A 40 1.28 3.11 7.12
N HIS A 41 2.40 2.40 6.96
CA HIS A 41 2.40 0.94 6.79
C HIS A 41 1.76 0.24 7.99
N ALA A 42 2.12 0.62 9.22
CA ALA A 42 1.54 0.03 10.44
C ALA A 42 0.02 0.21 10.50
N ARG A 43 -0.49 1.42 10.19
CA ARG A 43 -1.93 1.70 10.16
C ARG A 43 -2.65 0.88 9.10
N VAL A 44 -2.08 0.75 7.90
CA VAL A 44 -2.67 -0.05 6.82
C VAL A 44 -2.67 -1.54 7.20
N SER A 45 -1.56 -2.05 7.74
CA SER A 45 -1.45 -3.45 8.19
C SER A 45 -2.49 -3.80 9.27
N GLU A 46 -2.75 -2.89 10.21
CA GLU A 46 -3.81 -3.07 11.21
C GLU A 46 -5.19 -3.20 10.52
N LYS A 47 -5.51 -2.32 9.57
CA LYS A 47 -6.78 -2.38 8.85
C LYS A 47 -6.93 -3.64 8.01
N VAL A 48 -5.87 -4.08 7.35
CA VAL A 48 -5.86 -5.36 6.60
C VAL A 48 -6.14 -6.53 7.55
N THR A 49 -5.51 -6.54 8.73
CA THR A 49 -5.74 -7.60 9.74
C THR A 49 -7.19 -7.62 10.22
N VAL A 50 -7.77 -6.45 10.49
CA VAL A 50 -9.18 -6.33 10.90
C VAL A 50 -10.13 -6.81 9.81
N LEU A 51 -9.86 -6.47 8.55
CA LEU A 51 -10.67 -6.93 7.41
C LEU A 51 -10.59 -8.45 7.24
N ASP A 52 -9.40 -9.02 7.40
CA ASP A 52 -9.19 -10.47 7.30
C ASP A 52 -9.94 -11.26 8.39
N ALA A 53 -10.14 -10.64 9.56
CA ALA A 53 -10.92 -11.21 10.65
C ALA A 53 -12.43 -11.02 10.48
N LEU A 54 -12.89 -10.16 9.55
CA LEU A 54 -14.30 -9.82 9.39
C LEU A 54 -15.05 -10.97 8.70
N ARG A 55 -15.92 -11.64 9.46
CA ARG A 55 -16.85 -12.64 8.93
C ARG A 55 -18.22 -12.02 8.75
N VAL A 56 -18.86 -12.27 7.61
CA VAL A 56 -20.25 -11.90 7.38
C VAL A 56 -21.13 -13.10 7.76
N PRO A 57 -21.88 -13.03 8.87
CA PRO A 57 -22.77 -14.12 9.27
C PRO A 57 -24.04 -14.13 8.40
N GLU A 58 -24.70 -15.29 8.34
CA GLU A 58 -26.06 -15.38 7.85
C GLU A 58 -27.00 -14.61 8.78
N TRP A 59 -27.79 -13.68 8.25
CA TRP A 59 -28.64 -12.82 9.07
C TRP A 59 -30.04 -13.41 9.36
N ALA A 60 -30.48 -14.42 8.60
CA ALA A 60 -31.82 -14.98 8.72
C ALA A 60 -31.85 -16.52 8.73
N ASN A 61 -30.69 -17.19 8.72
CA ASN A 61 -30.55 -18.65 8.67
C ASN A 61 -31.38 -19.31 7.57
N ASP A 62 -31.58 -18.58 6.47
CA ASP A 62 -32.29 -19.05 5.29
C ASP A 62 -31.31 -19.22 4.11
N PRO A 63 -31.65 -20.02 3.08
CA PRO A 63 -30.77 -20.29 1.95
C PRO A 63 -30.32 -19.03 1.17
N VAL A 64 -31.16 -17.99 1.10
CA VAL A 64 -30.83 -16.73 0.44
C VAL A 64 -29.80 -15.96 1.27
N SER A 65 -29.97 -15.91 2.60
CA SER A 65 -29.02 -15.28 3.51
C SER A 65 -27.66 -15.98 3.50
N GLY A 66 -27.62 -17.31 3.43
CA GLY A 66 -26.37 -18.08 3.29
C GLY A 66 -25.65 -17.86 1.96
N THR A 67 -26.42 -17.84 0.85
CA THR A 67 -25.88 -17.52 -0.47
C THR A 67 -25.32 -16.10 -0.50
N THR A 68 -26.07 -15.13 0.03
CA THR A 68 -25.68 -13.71 0.04
C THR A 68 -24.43 -13.47 0.90
N ALA A 69 -24.34 -14.09 2.09
CA ALA A 69 -23.16 -14.00 2.95
C ALA A 69 -21.91 -14.57 2.25
N THR A 70 -22.06 -15.67 1.50
CA THR A 70 -20.98 -16.28 0.72
C THR A 70 -20.51 -15.36 -0.41
N GLU A 71 -21.44 -14.88 -1.24
CA GLU A 71 -21.14 -13.98 -2.37
C GLU A 71 -20.52 -12.66 -1.89
N PHE A 72 -21.05 -12.08 -0.81
CA PHE A 72 -20.49 -10.87 -0.21
C PHE A 72 -19.08 -11.10 0.32
N THR A 73 -18.84 -12.23 0.98
CA THR A 73 -17.50 -12.60 1.48
C THR A 73 -16.54 -12.84 0.32
N GLN A 74 -16.96 -13.51 -0.76
CA GLN A 74 -16.11 -13.67 -1.95
C GLN A 74 -15.80 -12.33 -2.63
N ARG A 75 -16.77 -11.42 -2.72
CA ARG A 75 -16.53 -10.10 -3.34
C ARG A 75 -15.64 -9.20 -2.48
N THR A 76 -15.78 -9.29 -1.15
CA THR A 76 -15.00 -8.48 -0.20
C THR A 76 -13.61 -9.05 0.05
N ASN A 77 -13.50 -10.37 0.26
CA ASN A 77 -12.27 -11.05 0.68
C ASN A 77 -11.66 -11.96 -0.40
N GLY A 78 -12.46 -12.43 -1.38
CA GLY A 78 -12.08 -13.42 -2.39
C GLY A 78 -11.36 -12.86 -3.62
N GLY A 79 -11.03 -11.56 -3.66
CA GLY A 79 -10.02 -11.06 -4.59
C GLY A 79 -10.49 -10.76 -6.02
N GLY A 80 -11.75 -10.37 -6.21
CA GLY A 80 -12.13 -9.64 -7.43
C GLY A 80 -11.19 -8.44 -7.63
N ASP A 81 -10.90 -8.07 -8.89
CA ASP A 81 -9.87 -7.08 -9.22
C ASP A 81 -10.06 -5.72 -8.51
N ASP A 82 -11.31 -5.39 -8.14
CA ASP A 82 -11.67 -4.16 -7.43
C ASP A 82 -12.00 -4.36 -5.94
N SER A 83 -11.68 -5.51 -5.35
CA SER A 83 -11.97 -5.75 -3.93
C SER A 83 -11.14 -4.80 -3.04
N ALA A 84 -11.81 -4.19 -2.06
CA ALA A 84 -11.17 -3.25 -1.14
C ALA A 84 -9.99 -3.90 -0.38
N SER A 85 -10.09 -5.20 -0.09
CA SER A 85 -9.02 -5.99 0.53
C SER A 85 -7.78 -6.09 -0.39
N LYS A 86 -7.96 -6.40 -1.67
CA LYS A 86 -6.87 -6.44 -2.66
C LYS A 86 -6.19 -5.08 -2.83
N CYS A 87 -6.99 -4.00 -2.89
CA CYS A 87 -6.46 -2.63 -2.96
C CYS A 87 -5.59 -2.28 -1.74
N LEU A 88 -6.09 -2.56 -0.52
CA LEU A 88 -5.35 -2.28 0.72
C LEU A 88 -4.08 -3.11 0.86
N ARG A 89 -4.09 -4.40 0.46
CA ARG A 89 -2.88 -5.22 0.41
C ARG A 89 -1.88 -4.69 -0.61
N GLY A 90 -2.32 -4.31 -1.81
CA GLY A 90 -1.47 -3.69 -2.81
C GLY A 90 -0.82 -2.41 -2.32
N TYR A 91 -1.57 -1.57 -1.61
CA TYR A 91 -1.03 -0.36 -0.99
C TYR A 91 -0.04 -0.66 0.15
N GLN A 92 -0.33 -1.66 0.98
CA GLN A 92 0.60 -2.15 2.01
C GLN A 92 1.94 -2.57 1.40
N GLU A 93 1.92 -3.35 0.32
CA GLU A 93 3.13 -3.76 -0.38
C GLU A 93 3.90 -2.58 -0.96
N GLN A 94 3.22 -1.59 -1.54
CA GLN A 94 3.84 -0.37 -2.05
C GLN A 94 4.56 0.41 -0.94
N LEU A 95 3.94 0.55 0.23
CA LEU A 95 4.56 1.18 1.40
C LEU A 95 5.80 0.42 1.86
N GLN A 96 5.75 -0.91 1.92
CA GLN A 96 6.89 -1.74 2.29
C GLN A 96 8.06 -1.59 1.30
N ARG A 97 7.76 -1.52 -0.01
CA ARG A 97 8.77 -1.28 -1.05
C ARG A 97 9.39 0.11 -0.90
N ALA A 98 8.59 1.13 -0.59
CA ALA A 98 9.09 2.49 -0.36
C ALA A 98 10.02 2.57 0.86
N ILE A 99 9.65 1.94 1.98
CA ILE A 99 10.51 1.83 3.18
C ILE A 99 11.85 1.19 2.81
N THR A 100 11.80 0.05 2.12
CA THR A 100 13.01 -0.70 1.73
C THR A 100 13.92 0.13 0.82
N ALA A 101 13.35 0.87 -0.13
CA ALA A 101 14.10 1.75 -1.01
C ALA A 101 14.77 2.92 -0.26
N LEU A 102 14.06 3.53 0.69
CA LEU A 102 14.60 4.62 1.51
C LEU A 102 15.73 4.13 2.43
N GLU A 103 15.60 2.95 3.05
CA GLU A 103 16.68 2.33 3.85
C GLU A 103 17.92 1.98 3.02
N GLN A 104 17.72 1.61 1.76
CA GLN A 104 18.84 1.41 0.83
C GLN A 104 19.51 2.74 0.47
N ALA A 105 18.73 3.78 0.19
CA ALA A 105 19.24 5.11 -0.10
C ALA A 105 20.03 5.69 1.08
N GLU A 106 19.50 5.62 2.30
CA GLU A 106 20.16 6.09 3.53
C GLU A 106 21.53 5.44 3.72
N ARG A 107 21.60 4.11 3.59
CA ARG A 107 22.87 3.37 3.69
C ARG A 107 23.87 3.79 2.61
N GLY A 108 23.40 4.05 1.38
CA GLY A 108 24.23 4.55 0.30
C GLY A 108 24.85 5.91 0.59
N TYR A 109 24.06 6.84 1.14
CA TYR A 109 24.56 8.16 1.55
C TYR A 109 25.58 8.06 2.68
N LEU A 110 25.27 7.34 3.75
CA LEU A 110 26.17 7.17 4.89
C LEU A 110 27.50 6.51 4.48
N ALA A 111 27.47 5.52 3.58
CA ALA A 111 28.69 4.88 3.08
C ALA A 111 29.57 5.85 2.27
N THR A 112 28.96 6.71 1.47
CA THR A 112 29.67 7.69 0.63
C THR A 112 30.28 8.81 1.49
N GLU A 113 29.52 9.33 2.45
CA GLU A 113 30.01 10.34 3.40
C GLU A 113 31.13 9.81 4.29
N GLY A 114 31.00 8.56 4.78
CA GLY A 114 32.05 7.89 5.55
C GLY A 114 33.34 7.69 4.73
N THR A 115 33.20 7.29 3.45
CA THR A 115 34.34 7.11 2.55
C THR A 115 35.06 8.43 2.25
N ASN A 116 34.30 9.51 1.99
CA ASN A 116 34.87 10.84 1.76
C ASN A 116 35.59 11.39 3.00
N SER A 117 34.96 11.26 4.18
CA SER A 117 35.56 11.69 5.45
C SER A 117 36.88 10.95 5.73
N ALA A 118 36.93 9.65 5.43
CA ALA A 118 38.13 8.83 5.60
C ALA A 118 39.25 9.18 4.61
N MET A 119 38.92 9.64 3.39
CA MET A 119 39.94 10.08 2.41
C MET A 119 40.53 11.44 2.78
N TRP A 120 39.70 12.40 3.20
CA TRP A 120 40.17 13.74 3.59
C TRP A 120 41.01 13.72 4.87
N GLY A 121 40.66 12.87 5.84
CA GLY A 121 41.49 12.66 7.04
C GLY A 121 42.91 12.16 6.74
N LYS A 122 43.09 11.40 5.67
CA LYS A 122 44.41 10.93 5.20
C LYS A 122 45.19 12.01 4.46
N THR A 123 44.52 12.93 3.76
CA THR A 123 45.19 14.00 3.00
C THR A 123 45.70 15.12 3.90
N HIS A 124 45.06 15.37 5.04
CA HIS A 124 45.46 16.39 6.01
C HIS A 124 46.56 15.94 6.99
N GLN A 125 46.92 14.65 7.02
CA GLN A 125 48.00 14.09 7.86
C GLN A 125 49.32 13.86 7.11
N ALA A 126 49.40 14.28 5.84
CA ALA A 126 50.63 14.29 5.03
C ALA A 126 51.19 15.72 4.94
#